data_AF-A0A1N7N6N2-F1
#
_entry.id   AF-A0A1N7N6N2-F1
#
_cell.length_a   1.000
_cell.length_b   1.000
_cell.length_c   1.000
_cell.angle_alpha   90.00
_cell.angle_beta   90.00
_cell.angle_gamma   90.00
#
_symmetry.space_group_name_H-M   'P 1'
#
loop_
_entity.id
_entity.type
_entity.pdbx_description
1 polymer ?
#
loop_
_entity_poly.entity_id
_entity_poly.type
_entity_poly.pdbx_seq_one_letter_code
_entity_poly.pdbx_strand_id
1 'polypeptide(L)' 'MPLLKTKLALRDLSPGQVLEVMATDAGSLVDIPRYLEKSPHTLLSQSEADADRYIFLISCGV' A
#
# COMPACT_ATOMS: atom_id res chain seq x y z
N MET A 1 8.23 -6.65 6.59
CA MET A 1 7.60 -5.38 7.02
C MET A 1 7.24 -4.50 5.81
N PRO A 2 6.21 -4.84 5.02
CA PRO A 2 5.81 -4.06 3.84
C PRO A 2 5.21 -2.71 4.23
N LEU A 3 4.37 -2.66 5.27
CA LEU A 3 3.76 -1.40 5.74
C LEU A 3 4.79 -0.28 5.99
N LEU A 4 5.93 -0.59 6.62
CA LEU A 4 6.97 0.41 6.89
C LEU A 4 7.59 0.94 5.59
N LYS A 5 7.87 0.06 4.63
CA LYS A 5 8.40 0.44 3.31
C LYS A 5 7.38 1.26 2.52
N THR A 6 6.10 0.88 2.57
CA THR A 6 5.00 1.63 1.97
C THR A 6 4.94 3.06 2.51
N LYS A 7 5.01 3.24 3.84
CA LYS A 7 5.01 4.57 4.48
C LYS A 7 6.22 5.43 4.12
N LEU A 8 7.38 4.81 3.90
CA LEU A 8 8.58 5.51 3.45
C LEU A 8 8.39 5.96 2.00
N ALA A 9 8.03 5.04 1.10
CA ALA A 9 7.83 5.33 -0.30
C ALA A 9 6.74 6.39 -0.56
N LEU A 10 5.62 6.35 0.17
CA LEU A 10 4.55 7.34 0.03
C LEU A 10 4.97 8.76 0.44
N ARG A 11 5.98 8.92 1.31
CA ARG A 11 6.50 10.26 1.68
C ARG A 11 7.34 10.90 0.58
N ASP A 12 7.96 10.07 -0.27
CA ASP A 12 8.82 10.53 -1.35
C ASP A 12 8.04 10.74 -2.66
N LEU A 13 6.75 10.38 -2.68
CA LEU A 13 5.86 10.54 -3.83
C LEU A 13 5.15 11.90 -3.81
N SER A 14 4.94 12.43 -5.00
CA SER A 14 4.10 13.61 -5.19
C SER A 14 2.62 13.21 -5.16
N PRO A 15 1.73 14.10 -4.69
CA PRO A 15 0.29 13.84 -4.74
C PRO A 15 -0.18 13.52 -6.18
N GLY A 16 -1.06 12.52 -6.29
CA GLY A 16 -1.54 11.99 -7.57
C GLY A 16 -0.67 10.87 -8.17
N GLN A 17 0.53 10.61 -7.65
CA GLN A 17 1.33 9.45 -8.07
C GLN A 17 0.81 8.16 -7.43
N VAL A 18 1.00 7.04 -8.12
CA VAL A 18 0.59 5.71 -7.65
C VAL A 18 1.81 4.90 -7.25
N LEU A 19 1.73 4.32 -6.04
CA LEU A 19 2.68 3.34 -5.52
C LEU A 19 2.11 1.93 -5.71
N GLU A 20 2.89 1.06 -6.33
CA GLU A 20 2.66 -0.38 -6.31
C GLU A 20 3.46 -1.02 -5.18
N VAL A 21 2.79 -1.79 -4.33
CA VAL A 21 3.41 -2.51 -3.21
C VAL A 21 3.20 -4.00 -3.41
N MET A 22 4.30 -4.74 -3.50
CA MET A 22 4.30 -6.20 -3.44
C MET A 22 4.67 -6.65 -2.03
N ALA A 23 3.76 -7.36 -1.38
CA ALA A 23 3.95 -7.95 -0.07
C ALA A 23 3.86 -9.47 -0.17
N THR A 24 4.63 -10.17 0.67
CA THR A 24 4.56 -11.63 0.80
C THR A 24 4.10 -12.07 2.18
N ASP A 25 3.49 -11.17 2.93
CA ASP A 25 2.94 -11.44 4.26
C ASP A 25 1.45 -11.11 4.30
N ALA A 26 0.68 -12.05 4.82
CA ALA A 26 -0.76 -11.91 4.98
C ALA A 26 -1.14 -10.77 5.94
N GLY A 27 -0.26 -10.40 6.88
CA GLY A 27 -0.48 -9.26 7.78
C GLY A 27 -0.69 -7.94 7.04
N SER A 28 -0.01 -7.74 5.91
CA SER A 28 -0.18 -6.54 5.08
C SER A 28 -1.59 -6.36 4.52
N LEU A 29 -2.37 -7.43 4.38
CA LEU A 29 -3.78 -7.36 3.95
C LEU A 29 -4.65 -6.55 4.91
N VAL A 30 -4.29 -6.51 6.20
CA VAL A 30 -5.03 -5.78 7.23
C VAL A 30 -4.31 -4.47 7.56
N ASP A 31 -2.99 -4.52 7.67
CA ASP A 31 -2.18 -3.39 8.12
C ASP A 31 -2.14 -2.23 7.12
N ILE A 32 -2.04 -2.52 5.81
CA ILE A 32 -1.98 -1.48 4.77
C ILE A 32 -3.33 -0.76 4.67
N PRO A 33 -4.49 -1.42 4.48
CA PRO A 33 -5.77 -0.73 4.43
C PRO A 33 -6.07 0.07 5.70
N ARG A 34 -5.81 -0.50 6.88
CA ARG A 34 -6.06 0.18 8.17
C ARG A 34 -5.20 1.43 8.36
N TYR A 35 -3.98 1.44 7.80
CA TYR A 35 -3.16 2.65 7.75
C TYR A 35 -3.75 3.68 6.78
N LEU A 36 -4.17 3.24 5.59
CA LEU A 36 -4.70 4.11 4.55
C LEU A 36 -5.99 4.82 4.99
N GLU A 37 -6.87 4.16 5.75
CA GLU A 37 -8.07 4.75 6.36
C GLU A 37 -7.79 5.99 7.23
N LYS A 38 -6.56 6.10 7.76
CA LYS A 38 -6.13 7.21 8.63
C LYS A 38 -5.11 8.12 7.95
N SER A 39 -4.91 7.96 6.65
CA SER A 39 -3.94 8.70 5.85
C SER A 39 -4.65 9.48 4.73
N PRO A 40 -4.02 10.49 4.13
CA PRO A 40 -4.57 11.13 2.93
C PRO A 40 -4.51 10.22 1.69
N HIS A 41 -3.73 9.13 1.73
CA HIS A 41 -3.54 8.23 0.60
C HIS A 41 -4.74 7.29 0.41
N THR A 42 -4.99 6.89 -0.84
CA THR A 42 -6.16 6.08 -1.21
C THR A 42 -5.73 4.73 -1.76
N LEU A 43 -6.30 3.63 -1.24
CA LEU A 43 -6.14 2.31 -1.84
C LEU A 43 -6.96 2.23 -3.13
N LEU A 44 -6.30 2.10 -4.26
CA LEU A 44 -6.93 1.98 -5.58
C LEU A 44 -7.29 0.52 -5.90
N SER A 45 -6.40 -0.40 -5.56
CA SER A 45 -6.61 -1.82 -5.80
C SER A 45 -5.86 -2.66 -4.78
N GLN A 46 -6.41 -3.84 -4.52
CA GLN A 46 -5.81 -4.89 -3.72
C GLN A 46 -6.08 -6.21 -4.43
N SER A 47 -5.04 -7.00 -4.65
CA SER A 47 -5.17 -8.28 -5.34
C SER A 47 -4.18 -9.29 -4.78
N GLU A 48 -4.58 -10.55 -4.82
CA GLU A 48 -3.73 -11.70 -4.52
C GLU A 48 -3.27 -12.28 -5.85
N ALA A 49 -1.95 -12.29 -6.07
CA ALA A 49 -1.36 -12.76 -7.32
C ALA A 49 -1.06 -14.26 -7.27
N ASP A 50 -0.52 -14.75 -6.15
CA ASP A 50 -0.15 -16.15 -5.89
C ASP A 50 -0.30 -16.44 -4.38
N ALA A 51 -0.09 -17.70 -3.97
CA ALA A 51 -0.31 -18.22 -2.60
C ALA A 51 0.26 -17.37 -1.45
N ASP A 52 1.33 -16.60 -1.69
CA ASP A 52 1.93 -15.70 -0.71
C ASP A 52 2.36 -14.37 -1.36
N ARG A 53 1.60 -13.86 -2.35
CA ARG A 53 1.92 -12.58 -3.00
C ARG A 53 0.69 -11.70 -3.10
N TYR A 54 0.79 -10.54 -2.46
CA TYR A 54 -0.24 -9.52 -2.42
C TYR A 54 0.25 -8.25 -3.10
N ILE A 55 -0.59 -7.69 -3.97
CA ILE A 55 -0.33 -6.47 -4.70
C ILE A 55 -1.31 -5.41 -4.22
N PHE A 56 -0.79 -4.24 -3.85
CA PHE A 56 -1.58 -3.07 -3.48
C PHE A 56 -1.21 -1.91 -4.40
N LEU A 57 -2.20 -1.26 -4.98
CA LEU A 57 -2.05 -0.01 -5.70
C LEU A 57 -2.57 1.12 -4.83
N ILE A 58 -1.71 2.09 -4.52
CA ILE A 58 -2.01 3.17 -3.59
C ILE A 58 -1.77 4.51 -4.28
N SER A 59 -2.79 5.35 -4.36
CA SER A 59 -2.63 6.74 -4.80
C SER A 59 -2.15 7.61 -3.65
N CYS A 60 -1.09 8.38 -3.88
CA CYS A 60 -0.63 9.38 -2.95
C CYS A 60 -1.62 10.55 -2.91
N GLY A 61 -2.34 10.70 -1.79
CA GLY A 61 -3.15 11.89 -1.53
C GLY A 61 -2.31 13.11 -1.15
N VAL A 62 -2.98 14.25 -1.09
CA VAL A 62 -2.45 15.57 -0.70
C VAL A 62 -2.44 15.70 0.82
#